data_AF-A0A2J6HAP3-F1
#
_entry.id   AF-A0A2J6HAP3-F1
#
_cell.length_a   1.000
_cell.length_b   1.000
_cell.length_c   1.000
_cell.angle_alpha   90.00
_cell.angle_beta   90.00
_cell.angle_gamma   90.00
#
_symmetry.space_group_name_H-M   'P 1'
#
loop_
_entity.id
_entity.type
_entity.pdbx_description
1 polymer ?
#
loop_
_entity_poly.entity_id
_entity_poly.type
_entity_poly.pdbx_seq_one_letter_code
_entity_poly.pdbx_strand_id
1 'polypeptide(L)'
;MQQQLINLSPDLKKLRDEGLSLAIYGGYVCIHHIPYVNEKKEVKIGTLISELTLSGGKTAKPSTHAIYFMGEKPCHKDGSEQIEIVNNSPHQALVGELIGDHFLSSKPSTGYYDNYYDKFSRYISLLSIPARSIVPDVTAYNFYPVIDSEEDTVFNYFDTSSSRANITKINEKFKGQKVGIIGLGGTGSYILDLVSKTPVTEIHLFDADDFSQHNAFRSPGAASIESLTGKQKKSEYFQRIYSNMHRGIVSHVTYVNEDNISLIKDLSFVFICVDKNSVRQEILKQLVKFEIPFIDVGLGVTLVDDQLIGIVRATTGTPQKNDHLEKRIAQEDTDQNEYVTNIQIADLNALNAVMAVIKWKKLTGFYQDLIHEHQSSYSINVGQLLNGDTTD
;
A
#
# COMPACT_ATOMS: atom_id res chain seq x y z
N MET A 1 8.26 -13.99 1.52
CA MET A 1 7.71 -15.37 1.38
C MET A 1 6.63 -15.72 2.42
N GLN A 2 6.73 -15.14 3.62
CA GLN A 2 5.82 -15.32 4.77
C GLN A 2 4.34 -15.05 4.48
N GLN A 3 4.00 -13.99 3.73
CA GLN A 3 2.59 -13.64 3.46
C GLN A 3 1.86 -14.72 2.66
N GLN A 4 2.52 -15.30 1.65
CA GLN A 4 1.97 -16.37 0.84
C GLN A 4 1.67 -17.59 1.72
N LEU A 5 2.61 -17.94 2.62
CA LEU A 5 2.44 -19.05 3.55
C LEU A 5 1.26 -18.82 4.52
N ILE A 6 1.14 -17.64 5.13
CA ILE A 6 0.01 -17.32 6.01
C ILE A 6 -1.31 -17.37 5.22
N ASN A 7 -1.35 -16.81 4.01
CA ASN A 7 -2.57 -16.79 3.20
C ASN A 7 -2.99 -18.20 2.73
N LEU A 8 -2.04 -19.09 2.48
CA LEU A 8 -2.31 -20.47 2.08
C LEU A 8 -2.65 -21.39 3.28
N SER A 9 -2.44 -20.91 4.51
CA SER A 9 -2.61 -21.65 5.77
C SER A 9 -3.81 -21.09 6.56
N PRO A 10 -5.01 -21.71 6.48
CA PRO A 10 -6.23 -21.14 7.04
C PRO A 10 -6.18 -20.84 8.54
N ASP A 11 -5.43 -21.64 9.31
CA ASP A 11 -5.24 -21.48 10.74
C ASP A 11 -4.41 -20.24 11.09
N LEU A 12 -3.26 -20.02 10.45
CA LEU A 12 -2.45 -18.82 10.64
C LEU A 12 -3.17 -17.57 10.12
N LYS A 13 -3.85 -17.69 8.97
CA LYS A 13 -4.67 -16.60 8.42
C LYS A 13 -5.73 -16.16 9.43
N LYS A 14 -6.43 -17.11 10.05
CA LYS A 14 -7.46 -16.83 11.04
C LYS A 14 -6.91 -16.10 12.27
N LEU A 15 -5.79 -16.56 12.84
CA LEU A 15 -5.12 -15.88 13.96
C LEU A 15 -4.80 -14.41 13.61
N ARG A 16 -4.27 -14.17 12.41
CA ARG A 16 -3.93 -12.82 11.95
C ARG A 16 -5.17 -11.97 11.70
N ASP A 17 -6.20 -12.53 11.07
CA ASP A 17 -7.43 -11.80 10.74
C ASP A 17 -8.22 -11.40 12.02
N GLU A 18 -8.06 -12.14 13.11
CA GLU A 18 -8.60 -11.81 14.45
C GLU A 18 -7.80 -10.71 15.17
N GLY A 19 -6.70 -10.22 14.60
CA GLY A 19 -5.95 -9.07 15.12
C GLY A 19 -4.74 -9.43 15.99
N LEU A 20 -4.26 -10.68 15.93
CA LEU A 20 -3.02 -11.07 16.59
C LEU A 20 -1.79 -10.63 15.78
N SER A 21 -0.75 -10.18 16.49
CA SER A 21 0.53 -9.77 15.91
C SER A 21 1.41 -10.98 15.56
N LEU A 22 1.10 -11.64 14.45
CA LEU A 22 1.75 -12.88 13.98
C LEU A 22 2.92 -12.60 13.04
N ALA A 23 4.08 -13.20 13.33
CA ALA A 23 5.26 -13.20 12.47
C ALA A 23 5.80 -14.62 12.22
N ILE A 24 6.62 -14.81 11.18
CA ILE A 24 7.32 -16.08 10.89
C ILE A 24 8.81 -15.78 10.76
N TYR A 25 9.63 -16.42 11.59
CA TYR A 25 11.08 -16.20 11.62
C TYR A 25 11.80 -17.55 11.58
N GLY A 26 12.62 -17.78 10.55
CA GLY A 26 13.54 -18.93 10.50
C GLY A 26 12.94 -20.29 10.87
N GLY A 27 11.72 -20.57 10.42
CA GLY A 27 11.01 -21.82 10.73
C GLY A 27 10.20 -21.80 12.03
N TYR A 28 9.95 -20.64 12.62
CA TYR A 28 9.08 -20.46 13.78
C TYR A 28 7.90 -19.55 13.45
N VAL A 29 6.73 -19.84 14.01
CA VAL A 29 5.60 -18.90 14.10
C VAL A 29 5.68 -18.20 15.45
N CYS A 30 5.62 -16.88 15.43
CA CYS A 30 5.68 -16.03 16.61
C CYS A 30 4.40 -15.22 16.72
N ILE A 31 3.84 -15.12 17.93
CA ILE A 31 2.77 -14.17 18.22
C ILE A 31 3.25 -13.23 19.32
N HIS A 32 3.41 -11.97 18.94
CA HIS A 32 3.86 -10.90 19.81
C HIS A 32 2.69 -10.30 20.58
N HIS A 33 3.05 -9.45 21.55
CA HIS A 33 2.08 -8.67 22.33
C HIS A 33 1.13 -9.49 23.19
N ILE A 34 1.61 -10.60 23.76
CA ILE A 34 0.82 -11.45 24.66
C ILE A 34 0.87 -10.89 26.08
N PRO A 35 -0.26 -10.44 26.67
CA PRO A 35 -0.28 -9.99 28.05
C PRO A 35 -0.18 -11.18 29.01
N TYR A 36 0.63 -11.04 30.05
CA TYR A 36 0.82 -12.03 31.11
C TYR A 36 1.19 -11.33 32.43
N VAL A 37 1.24 -12.07 33.54
CA VAL A 37 1.61 -11.54 34.87
C VAL A 37 2.97 -12.11 35.29
N ASN A 38 3.85 -11.29 35.87
CA ASN A 38 5.12 -11.72 36.44
C ASN A 38 5.05 -11.95 37.97
N GLU A 39 6.16 -12.37 38.59
CA GLU A 39 6.25 -12.64 40.04
C GLU A 39 5.88 -11.43 40.92
N LYS A 40 6.06 -10.21 40.37
CA LYS A 40 5.76 -8.94 41.04
C LYS A 40 4.29 -8.51 40.92
N LYS A 41 3.44 -9.35 40.30
CA LYS A 41 2.02 -9.06 40.00
C LYS A 41 1.84 -7.93 38.99
N GLU A 42 2.86 -7.66 38.17
CA GLU A 42 2.80 -6.66 37.11
C GLU A 42 2.31 -7.33 35.82
N VAL A 43 1.46 -6.62 35.07
CA VAL A 43 1.10 -7.03 33.71
C VAL A 43 2.24 -6.67 32.77
N LYS A 44 2.82 -7.67 32.12
CA LYS A 44 3.89 -7.56 31.13
C LYS A 44 3.41 -8.05 29.77
N ILE A 45 4.24 -7.82 28.75
CA ILE A 45 4.01 -8.24 27.37
C ILE A 45 5.12 -9.19 26.94
N GLY A 46 4.74 -10.34 26.38
CA GLY A 46 5.67 -11.39 25.93
C GLY A 46 5.35 -11.89 24.53
N THR A 47 6.13 -12.87 24.08
CA THR A 47 5.99 -13.49 22.75
C THR A 47 5.86 -15.00 22.88
N LEU A 48 4.86 -15.59 22.22
CA LEU A 48 4.73 -17.04 22.06
C LEU A 48 5.44 -17.49 20.79
N ILE A 49 6.27 -18.53 20.86
CA ILE A 49 7.13 -18.99 19.76
C ILE A 49 6.96 -20.50 19.58
N SER A 50 6.40 -20.92 18.45
CA SER A 50 6.25 -22.33 18.09
C SER A 50 7.05 -22.66 16.84
N GLU A 51 7.63 -23.86 16.78
CA GLU A 51 8.13 -24.40 15.51
C GLU A 51 7.03 -24.44 14.44
N LEU A 52 7.42 -24.25 13.18
CA LEU A 52 6.53 -24.25 12.03
C LEU A 52 6.70 -25.54 11.21
N THR A 53 5.68 -26.38 11.22
CA THR A 53 5.59 -27.61 10.44
C THR A 53 4.84 -27.33 9.16
N LEU A 54 5.46 -27.62 8.01
CA LEU A 54 4.89 -27.37 6.69
C LEU A 54 4.72 -28.66 5.89
N SER A 55 3.67 -28.72 5.08
CA SER A 55 3.46 -29.74 4.06
C SER A 55 2.84 -29.09 2.82
N GLY A 56 3.50 -29.25 1.66
CA GLY A 56 3.02 -28.69 0.39
C GLY A 56 2.85 -27.16 0.40
N GLY A 57 3.69 -26.43 1.14
CA GLY A 57 3.62 -24.96 1.22
C GLY A 57 2.48 -24.40 2.10
N LYS A 58 1.87 -25.26 2.93
CA LYS A 58 0.84 -24.90 3.92
C LYS A 58 1.23 -25.42 5.29
N THR A 59 0.64 -24.85 6.35
CA THR A 59 0.72 -25.45 7.68
C THR A 59 0.26 -26.90 7.66
N ALA A 60 1.07 -27.73 8.30
CA ALA A 60 0.65 -29.04 8.75
C ALA A 60 0.35 -28.98 10.25
N LYS A 61 -0.16 -30.09 10.78
CA LYS A 61 -0.35 -30.26 12.22
C LYS A 61 0.96 -29.96 12.98
N PRO A 62 0.93 -29.17 14.08
CA PRO A 62 2.11 -28.92 14.89
C PRO A 62 2.76 -30.21 15.37
N SER A 63 4.08 -30.33 15.24
CA SER A 63 4.84 -31.51 15.69
C SER A 63 4.85 -31.71 17.21
N THR A 64 4.65 -30.64 17.98
CA THR A 64 4.55 -30.68 19.44
C THR A 64 3.43 -29.81 19.98
N HIS A 65 2.93 -30.17 21.18
CA HIS A 65 1.99 -29.36 21.95
C HIS A 65 2.69 -28.25 22.74
N ALA A 66 3.99 -28.40 23.01
CA ALA A 66 4.78 -27.42 23.77
C ALA A 66 5.08 -26.15 22.94
N ILE A 67 5.44 -25.07 23.61
CA ILE A 67 5.75 -23.79 22.96
C ILE A 67 6.82 -23.05 23.77
N TYR A 68 7.69 -22.30 23.09
CA TYR A 68 8.58 -21.37 23.78
C TYR A 68 7.84 -20.07 24.11
N PHE A 69 8.26 -19.43 25.18
CA PHE A 69 7.78 -18.14 25.61
C PHE A 69 8.97 -17.24 25.91
N MET A 70 8.96 -16.04 25.31
CA MET A 70 9.95 -14.99 25.49
C MET A 70 9.36 -13.92 26.40
N GLY A 71 10.06 -13.62 27.49
CA GLY A 71 9.60 -12.75 28.57
C GLY A 71 10.04 -13.25 29.94
N GLU A 72 9.63 -12.52 30.98
CA GLU A 72 9.76 -12.96 32.37
C GLU A 72 8.84 -14.17 32.65
N LYS A 73 9.06 -14.85 33.78
CA LYS A 73 8.33 -16.07 34.11
C LYS A 73 6.82 -15.81 34.30
N PRO A 74 5.93 -16.55 33.59
CA PRO A 74 4.49 -16.42 33.78
C PRO A 74 4.00 -16.85 35.17
N CYS A 75 3.16 -15.99 35.76
CA CYS A 75 2.59 -16.17 37.09
C CYS A 75 1.07 -16.03 37.09
N HIS A 76 0.44 -16.57 38.13
CA HIS A 76 -0.94 -16.30 38.49
C HIS A 76 -1.10 -14.87 39.01
N LYS A 77 -2.35 -14.42 39.18
CA LYS A 77 -2.66 -13.06 39.64
C LYS A 77 -2.10 -12.71 41.02
N ASP A 78 -1.78 -13.72 41.83
CA ASP A 78 -1.21 -13.58 43.17
C ASP A 78 0.33 -13.60 43.17
N GLY A 79 0.96 -13.69 41.99
CA GLY A 79 2.40 -13.75 41.81
C GLY A 79 2.99 -15.16 41.96
N SER A 80 2.18 -16.19 42.22
CA SER A 80 2.66 -17.58 42.22
C SER A 80 2.93 -18.07 40.81
N GLU A 81 3.96 -18.89 40.61
CA GLU A 81 4.33 -19.39 39.29
C GLU A 81 3.24 -20.28 38.68
N GLN A 82 3.02 -20.18 37.36
CA GLN A 82 2.12 -21.08 36.63
C GLN A 82 2.77 -22.45 36.37
N ILE A 83 3.12 -23.17 37.43
CA ILE A 83 3.82 -24.47 37.36
C ILE A 83 3.05 -25.53 36.56
N GLU A 84 1.74 -25.34 36.40
CA GLU A 84 0.89 -26.25 35.62
C GLU A 84 1.10 -26.13 34.10
N ILE A 85 1.71 -25.05 33.62
CA ILE A 85 2.09 -24.88 32.21
C ILE A 85 3.59 -24.65 32.00
N VAL A 86 4.33 -24.12 32.98
CA VAL A 86 5.77 -23.90 32.86
C VAL A 86 6.48 -25.24 33.07
N ASN A 87 7.04 -25.81 32.01
CA ASN A 87 7.77 -27.08 32.07
C ASN A 87 9.22 -26.85 32.55
N ASN A 88 9.95 -25.95 31.88
CA ASN A 88 11.29 -25.52 32.28
C ASN A 88 11.60 -24.11 31.75
N SER A 89 12.76 -23.56 32.11
CA SER A 89 13.21 -22.21 31.74
C SER A 89 14.63 -22.25 31.17
N PRO A 90 14.80 -22.66 29.90
CA PRO A 90 16.11 -22.97 29.36
C PRO A 90 16.92 -21.73 28.94
N HIS A 91 16.28 -20.58 28.73
CA HIS A 91 16.89 -19.37 28.18
C HIS A 91 17.73 -19.65 26.92
N GLN A 92 17.07 -20.23 25.90
CA GLN A 92 17.71 -20.72 24.70
C GLN A 92 17.56 -19.73 23.54
N ALA A 93 18.66 -19.37 22.88
CA ALA A 93 18.61 -18.67 21.60
C ALA A 93 18.01 -19.59 20.51
N LEU A 94 16.99 -19.11 19.80
CA LEU A 94 16.26 -19.90 18.79
C LEU A 94 16.66 -19.49 17.37
N VAL A 95 16.39 -18.24 16.99
CA VAL A 95 16.76 -17.68 15.69
C VAL A 95 16.75 -16.15 15.74
N GLY A 96 17.75 -15.51 15.12
CA GLY A 96 17.89 -14.05 15.17
C GLY A 96 17.92 -13.56 16.62
N GLU A 97 17.02 -12.62 16.94
CA GLU A 97 16.84 -12.07 18.29
C GLU A 97 15.84 -12.86 19.16
N LEU A 98 15.25 -13.94 18.66
CA LEU A 98 14.27 -14.73 19.41
C LEU A 98 14.95 -15.61 20.47
N ILE A 99 14.53 -15.42 21.72
CA ILE A 99 15.00 -16.18 22.88
C ILE A 99 13.81 -16.92 23.49
N GLY A 100 13.95 -18.23 23.67
CA GLY A 100 13.02 -19.04 24.45
C GLY A 100 13.41 -19.01 25.93
N ASP A 101 12.97 -17.98 26.66
CA ASP A 101 13.21 -17.85 28.10
C ASP A 101 12.58 -19.01 28.87
N HIS A 102 11.35 -19.35 28.50
CA HIS A 102 10.54 -20.39 29.12
C HIS A 102 10.01 -21.37 28.10
N PHE A 103 9.86 -22.63 28.50
CA PHE A 103 9.21 -23.66 27.70
C PHE A 103 7.93 -24.11 28.37
N LEU A 104 6.81 -23.90 27.69
CA LEU A 104 5.47 -24.13 28.20
C LEU A 104 4.88 -25.41 27.61
N SER A 105 4.08 -26.12 28.40
CA SER A 105 3.35 -27.31 27.99
C SER A 105 1.92 -27.29 28.53
N SER A 106 0.95 -27.21 27.62
CA SER A 106 -0.47 -27.44 27.89
C SER A 106 -0.95 -28.53 26.93
N LYS A 107 -0.90 -29.79 27.35
CA LYS A 107 -1.32 -30.92 26.49
C LYS A 107 -2.85 -31.06 26.49
N PRO A 108 -3.53 -31.00 25.33
CA PRO A 108 -4.96 -31.28 25.24
C PRO A 108 -5.26 -32.77 25.49
N SER A 109 -6.51 -33.12 25.76
CA SER A 109 -6.94 -34.51 26.03
C SER A 109 -6.67 -35.48 24.87
N THR A 110 -6.76 -35.00 23.64
CA THR A 110 -6.36 -35.71 22.41
C THR A 110 -4.85 -35.98 22.32
N GLY A 111 -4.06 -35.28 23.13
CA GLY A 111 -2.61 -35.36 23.19
C GLY A 111 -1.88 -34.47 22.18
N TYR A 112 -2.61 -33.82 21.27
CA TYR A 112 -2.08 -32.95 20.22
C TYR A 112 -3.06 -31.83 19.86
N TYR A 113 -2.55 -30.74 19.28
CA TYR A 113 -3.38 -29.73 18.62
C TYR A 113 -3.58 -30.10 17.16
N ASP A 114 -4.76 -29.81 16.60
CA ASP A 114 -5.06 -30.11 15.20
C ASP A 114 -4.42 -29.11 14.24
N ASN A 115 -4.25 -27.87 14.68
CA ASN A 115 -3.71 -26.77 13.88
C ASN A 115 -3.07 -25.69 14.79
N TYR A 116 -2.42 -24.70 14.18
CA TYR A 116 -1.78 -23.62 14.92
C TYR A 116 -2.77 -22.67 15.60
N TYR A 117 -3.96 -22.48 15.03
CA TYR A 117 -5.00 -21.64 15.61
C TYR A 117 -5.39 -22.13 17.01
N ASP A 118 -5.68 -23.42 17.16
CA ASP A 118 -6.07 -24.01 18.44
C ASP A 118 -4.93 -23.97 19.46
N LYS A 119 -3.70 -24.24 18.99
CA LYS A 119 -2.49 -24.19 19.82
C LYS A 119 -2.28 -22.80 20.39
N PHE A 120 -2.17 -21.78 19.54
CA PHE A 120 -1.90 -20.42 19.98
C PHE A 120 -3.07 -19.84 20.80
N SER A 121 -4.31 -20.03 20.37
CA SER A 121 -5.49 -19.53 21.11
C SER A 121 -5.51 -20.06 22.54
N ARG A 122 -5.11 -21.33 22.75
CA ARG A 122 -5.02 -21.92 24.09
C ARG A 122 -3.96 -21.25 24.96
N TYR A 123 -2.74 -21.08 24.47
CA TYR A 123 -1.67 -20.44 25.25
C TYR A 123 -1.93 -18.95 25.49
N ILE A 124 -2.46 -18.22 24.51
CA ILE A 124 -2.89 -16.83 24.67
C ILE A 124 -3.91 -16.72 25.80
N SER A 125 -4.91 -17.62 25.82
CA SER A 125 -5.91 -17.64 26.88
C SER A 125 -5.30 -17.88 28.26
N LEU A 126 -4.44 -18.90 28.39
CA LEU A 126 -3.77 -19.26 29.64
C LEU A 126 -2.96 -18.12 30.25
N LEU A 127 -2.21 -17.39 29.42
CA LEU A 127 -1.38 -16.27 29.85
C LEU A 127 -2.18 -14.98 30.09
N SER A 128 -3.19 -14.72 29.26
CA SER A 128 -3.94 -13.46 29.30
C SER A 128 -5.01 -13.44 30.40
N ILE A 129 -5.50 -14.59 30.88
CA ILE A 129 -6.53 -14.63 31.94
C ILE A 129 -6.04 -13.98 33.25
N PRO A 130 -4.86 -14.35 33.81
CA PRO A 130 -4.30 -13.65 34.96
C PRO A 130 -4.14 -12.15 34.71
N ALA A 131 -3.62 -11.76 33.54
CA ALA A 131 -3.38 -10.37 33.20
C ALA A 131 -4.66 -9.53 33.19
N ARG A 132 -5.72 -10.04 32.53
CA ARG A 132 -7.05 -9.40 32.48
C ARG A 132 -7.72 -9.30 33.84
N SER A 133 -7.39 -10.20 34.77
CA SER A 133 -7.93 -10.11 36.14
C SER A 133 -7.33 -8.94 36.95
N ILE A 134 -6.16 -8.43 36.53
CA ILE A 134 -5.50 -7.27 37.12
C ILE A 134 -5.84 -6.00 36.33
N VAL A 135 -5.78 -6.07 35.00
CA VAL A 135 -6.06 -4.94 34.09
C VAL A 135 -7.12 -5.38 33.06
N PRO A 136 -8.41 -5.04 33.24
CA PRO A 136 -9.49 -5.58 32.41
C PRO A 136 -9.35 -5.36 30.89
N ASP A 137 -8.75 -4.25 30.47
CA ASP A 137 -8.68 -3.83 29.06
C ASP A 137 -7.47 -4.41 28.30
N VAL A 138 -6.57 -5.18 28.93
CA VAL A 138 -5.43 -5.75 28.19
C VAL A 138 -5.85 -6.90 27.27
N THR A 139 -5.32 -6.91 26.06
CA THR A 139 -5.63 -7.90 25.04
C THR A 139 -4.44 -8.18 24.13
N ALA A 140 -4.33 -9.43 23.68
CA ALA A 140 -3.41 -9.83 22.61
C ALA A 140 -3.91 -9.42 21.21
N TYR A 141 -5.21 -9.14 21.08
CA TYR A 141 -5.91 -8.84 19.82
C TYR A 141 -5.96 -7.34 19.57
N ASN A 142 -4.79 -6.74 19.32
CA ASN A 142 -4.61 -5.28 19.27
C ASN A 142 -4.57 -4.72 17.84
N PHE A 143 -4.60 -5.56 16.80
CA PHE A 143 -4.43 -5.16 15.39
C PHE A 143 -3.16 -4.32 15.15
N TYR A 144 -2.12 -4.52 15.97
CA TYR A 144 -0.87 -3.84 15.73
C TYR A 144 -0.33 -4.20 14.35
N PRO A 145 0.19 -3.19 13.63
CA PRO A 145 0.81 -3.43 12.34
C PRO A 145 2.00 -4.35 12.57
N VAL A 146 1.90 -5.58 12.08
CA VAL A 146 3.08 -6.44 11.98
C VAL A 146 4.02 -5.74 10.99
N ILE A 147 5.29 -5.64 11.34
CA ILE A 147 6.32 -5.13 10.43
C ILE A 147 7.01 -6.38 9.88
N ASP A 148 6.91 -6.62 8.58
CA ASP A 148 7.73 -7.66 7.96
C ASP A 148 9.19 -7.21 8.01
N SER A 149 10.05 -8.07 8.55
CA SER A 149 11.50 -7.93 8.44
C SER A 149 12.02 -9.01 7.49
N GLU A 150 11.56 -8.94 6.24
CA GLU A 150 12.24 -9.49 5.06
C GLU A 150 12.14 -8.44 3.94
N GLU A 151 13.24 -8.27 3.20
CA GLU A 151 13.59 -7.20 2.26
C GLU A 151 12.69 -7.07 1.00
N ASP A 152 11.52 -7.74 0.96
CA ASP A 152 10.73 -7.97 -0.25
C ASP A 152 9.39 -7.19 -0.33
N THR A 153 9.03 -6.38 0.66
CA THR A 153 7.79 -5.58 0.64
C THR A 153 8.02 -4.10 0.37
N VAL A 154 7.30 -3.56 -0.61
CA VAL A 154 7.32 -2.12 -0.95
C VAL A 154 6.50 -1.26 0.01
N PHE A 155 5.70 -1.86 0.90
CA PHE A 155 4.91 -1.12 1.89
C PHE A 155 5.57 -1.11 3.28
N ASN A 156 5.28 -0.07 4.07
CA ASN A 156 5.74 0.00 5.47
C ASN A 156 4.90 -0.83 6.44
N TYR A 157 3.68 -1.18 6.04
CA TYR A 157 2.75 -2.00 6.81
C TYR A 157 1.91 -2.88 5.87
N PHE A 158 1.30 -3.93 6.42
CA PHE A 158 0.57 -4.90 5.62
C PHE A 158 -0.71 -4.34 4.98
N ASP A 159 -0.90 -4.68 3.70
CA ASP A 159 -2.19 -4.54 3.04
C ASP A 159 -3.14 -5.66 3.50
N THR A 160 -3.80 -5.40 4.63
CA THR A 160 -4.83 -6.30 5.15
C THR A 160 -6.15 -6.21 4.37
N SER A 161 -6.34 -5.16 3.56
CA SER A 161 -7.54 -4.99 2.75
C SER A 161 -7.62 -6.07 1.68
N SER A 162 -6.52 -6.25 0.95
CA SER A 162 -6.45 -7.25 -0.12
C SER A 162 -6.44 -8.69 0.40
N SER A 163 -5.85 -8.93 1.59
CA SER A 163 -5.89 -10.26 2.20
C SER A 163 -7.28 -10.63 2.70
N ARG A 164 -8.04 -9.66 3.25
CA ARG A 164 -9.45 -9.87 3.66
C ARG A 164 -10.34 -10.16 2.46
N ALA A 165 -10.15 -9.44 1.36
CA ALA A 165 -10.90 -9.63 0.12
C ALA A 165 -10.41 -10.82 -0.74
N ASN A 166 -9.35 -11.53 -0.34
CA ASN A 166 -8.71 -12.61 -1.11
C ASN A 166 -8.24 -12.20 -2.52
N ILE A 167 -7.85 -10.93 -2.71
CA ILE A 167 -7.39 -10.40 -4.01
C ILE A 167 -5.87 -10.21 -4.08
N THR A 168 -5.11 -10.67 -3.08
CA THR A 168 -3.65 -10.53 -3.03
C THR A 168 -2.96 -11.02 -4.31
N LYS A 169 -3.41 -12.14 -4.89
CA LYS A 169 -2.86 -12.69 -6.16
C LYS A 169 -3.07 -11.75 -7.34
N ILE A 170 -4.17 -10.99 -7.38
CA ILE A 170 -4.45 -10.05 -8.47
C ILE A 170 -3.53 -8.83 -8.35
N ASN A 171 -3.22 -8.39 -7.13
CA ASN A 171 -2.25 -7.30 -6.89
C ASN A 171 -0.82 -7.65 -7.33
N GLU A 172 -0.46 -8.94 -7.42
CA GLU A 172 0.88 -9.32 -7.89
C GLU A 172 1.17 -8.89 -9.33
N LYS A 173 0.13 -8.58 -10.12
CA LYS A 173 0.26 -8.04 -11.49
C LYS A 173 0.97 -6.69 -11.55
N PHE A 174 1.02 -5.94 -10.44
CA PHE A 174 1.72 -4.66 -10.36
C PHE A 174 3.20 -4.80 -9.93
N LYS A 175 3.60 -5.94 -9.35
CA LYS A 175 4.96 -6.15 -8.87
C LYS A 175 5.96 -6.03 -10.02
N GLY A 176 7.11 -5.41 -9.76
CA GLY A 176 8.15 -5.19 -10.77
C GLY A 176 7.97 -3.91 -11.59
N GLN A 177 6.78 -3.31 -11.63
CA GLN A 177 6.56 -2.08 -12.37
C GLN A 177 7.24 -0.88 -11.71
N LYS A 178 7.83 0.00 -12.52
CA LYS A 178 8.25 1.35 -12.12
C LYS A 178 7.34 2.38 -12.78
N VAL A 179 6.67 3.21 -12.00
CA VAL A 179 5.66 4.15 -12.50
C VAL A 179 6.17 5.58 -12.40
N GLY A 180 6.07 6.34 -13.48
CA GLY A 180 6.33 7.79 -13.49
C GLY A 180 5.05 8.61 -13.39
N ILE A 181 5.10 9.71 -12.62
CA ILE A 181 4.07 10.74 -12.57
C ILE A 181 4.75 12.07 -12.89
N ILE A 182 4.44 12.64 -14.06
CA ILE A 182 5.00 13.91 -14.51
C ILE A 182 3.98 15.01 -14.26
N GLY A 183 4.29 15.91 -13.34
CA GLY A 183 3.39 16.93 -12.82
C GLY A 183 2.58 16.42 -11.62
N LEU A 184 2.62 17.16 -10.52
CA LEU A 184 1.92 16.84 -9.26
C LEU A 184 0.93 17.95 -8.86
N GLY A 185 0.63 18.87 -9.76
CA GLY A 185 -0.45 19.84 -9.57
C GLY A 185 -1.81 19.19 -9.79
N GLY A 186 -2.68 19.17 -8.77
CA GLY A 186 -4.03 18.65 -8.95
C GLY A 186 -4.05 17.15 -9.25
N THR A 187 -4.44 16.80 -10.48
CA THR A 187 -4.66 15.41 -10.93
C THR A 187 -3.49 14.49 -10.59
N GLY A 188 -2.24 14.90 -10.88
CA GLY A 188 -1.07 14.05 -10.63
C GLY A 188 -0.87 13.68 -9.15
N SER A 189 -1.21 14.59 -8.22
CA SER A 189 -1.17 14.29 -6.79
C SER A 189 -2.24 13.28 -6.35
N TYR A 190 -3.42 13.29 -6.96
CA TYR A 190 -4.43 12.26 -6.73
C TYR A 190 -4.06 10.92 -7.38
N ILE A 191 -3.37 10.92 -8.52
CA ILE A 191 -2.81 9.69 -9.09
C ILE A 191 -1.82 9.07 -8.11
N LEU A 192 -0.90 9.86 -7.55
CA LEU A 192 0.02 9.40 -6.52
C LEU A 192 -0.70 8.82 -5.29
N ASP A 193 -1.78 9.49 -4.85
CA ASP A 193 -2.60 8.97 -3.75
C ASP A 193 -3.07 7.54 -4.03
N LEU A 194 -3.57 7.27 -5.23
CA LEU A 194 -4.11 5.97 -5.59
C LEU A 194 -3.04 4.93 -5.92
N VAL A 195 -1.95 5.33 -6.61
CA VAL A 195 -0.86 4.45 -7.03
C VAL A 195 0.00 4.01 -5.86
N SER A 196 0.23 4.87 -4.85
CA SER A 196 0.98 4.53 -3.63
C SER A 196 0.38 3.37 -2.81
N LYS A 197 -0.88 2.99 -3.09
CA LYS A 197 -1.60 1.87 -2.48
C LYS A 197 -1.47 0.56 -3.29
N THR A 198 -0.63 0.53 -4.33
CA THR A 198 -0.39 -0.62 -5.20
C THR A 198 1.06 -1.11 -5.06
N PRO A 199 1.34 -2.43 -5.20
CA PRO A 199 2.66 -2.99 -4.94
C PRO A 199 3.60 -2.84 -6.15
N VAL A 200 3.72 -1.62 -6.68
CA VAL A 200 4.72 -1.28 -7.70
C VAL A 200 6.09 -1.12 -7.03
N THR A 201 7.18 -1.37 -7.76
CA THR A 201 8.53 -1.31 -7.18
C THR A 201 8.91 0.13 -6.80
N GLU A 202 8.73 1.05 -7.74
CA GLU A 202 9.11 2.46 -7.59
C GLU A 202 8.03 3.37 -8.19
N ILE A 203 7.83 4.54 -7.55
CA ILE A 203 6.95 5.61 -8.02
C ILE A 203 7.79 6.89 -8.12
N HIS A 204 8.06 7.31 -9.35
CA HIS A 204 8.90 8.46 -9.68
C HIS A 204 8.05 9.71 -9.84
N LEU A 205 8.37 10.76 -9.09
CA LEU A 205 7.62 12.02 -9.07
C LEU A 205 8.44 13.11 -9.75
N PHE A 206 7.97 13.68 -10.86
CA PHE A 206 8.66 14.78 -11.56
C PHE A 206 7.86 16.07 -11.42
N ASP A 207 8.31 16.96 -10.54
CA ASP A 207 7.75 18.31 -10.36
C ASP A 207 8.78 19.22 -9.68
N ALA A 208 9.04 20.39 -10.26
CA ALA A 208 10.01 21.36 -9.75
C ALA A 208 9.38 22.58 -9.06
N ASP A 209 8.05 22.69 -9.07
CA ASP A 209 7.35 23.80 -8.46
C ASP A 209 7.42 23.71 -6.92
N ASP A 210 7.21 24.85 -6.27
CA ASP A 210 6.98 24.89 -4.83
C ASP A 210 5.54 24.48 -4.53
N PHE A 211 5.33 23.82 -3.39
CA PHE A 211 3.99 23.55 -2.87
C PHE A 211 3.47 24.77 -2.12
N SER A 212 2.39 25.37 -2.62
CA SER A 212 1.82 26.61 -2.12
C SER A 212 0.34 26.48 -1.77
N GLN A 213 -0.21 27.50 -1.09
CA GLN A 213 -1.58 27.47 -0.54
C GLN A 213 -2.66 27.12 -1.59
N HIS A 214 -2.57 27.67 -2.80
CA HIS A 214 -3.55 27.37 -3.85
C HIS A 214 -3.48 25.91 -4.32
N ASN A 215 -2.34 25.24 -4.16
CA ASN A 215 -2.21 23.81 -4.47
C ASN A 215 -2.94 22.96 -3.43
N ALA A 216 -2.88 23.34 -2.16
CA ALA A 216 -3.50 22.59 -1.07
C ALA A 216 -5.03 22.42 -1.24
N PHE A 217 -5.72 23.40 -1.84
CA PHE A 217 -7.17 23.33 -2.08
C PHE A 217 -7.57 22.42 -3.25
N ARG A 218 -6.62 21.92 -4.03
CA ARG A 218 -6.86 21.08 -5.21
C ARG A 218 -6.05 19.79 -5.23
N SER A 219 -5.43 19.43 -4.11
CA SER A 219 -4.59 18.24 -3.93
C SER A 219 -5.15 17.39 -2.78
N PRO A 220 -4.81 16.09 -2.71
CA PRO A 220 -5.26 15.24 -1.61
C PRO A 220 -4.65 15.66 -0.26
N GLY A 221 -5.37 15.35 0.80
CA GLY A 221 -4.97 15.64 2.18
C GLY A 221 -5.30 17.07 2.62
N ALA A 222 -4.81 17.42 3.80
CA ALA A 222 -5.01 18.73 4.42
C ALA A 222 -3.65 19.28 4.85
N ALA A 223 -3.02 20.07 3.97
CA ALA A 223 -1.70 20.65 4.24
C ALA A 223 -1.73 21.55 5.48
N SER A 224 -0.74 21.40 6.37
CA SER A 224 -0.60 22.26 7.53
C SER A 224 -0.02 23.63 7.17
N ILE A 225 -0.23 24.64 8.02
CA ILE A 225 0.35 25.98 7.83
C ILE A 225 1.88 25.92 7.80
N GLU A 226 2.48 25.06 8.62
CA GLU A 226 3.93 24.84 8.66
C GLU A 226 4.45 24.30 7.33
N SER A 227 3.71 23.39 6.69
CA SER A 227 4.08 22.85 5.38
C SER A 227 4.03 23.92 4.28
N LEU A 228 3.04 24.81 4.33
CA LEU A 228 2.86 25.89 3.35
C LEU A 228 3.87 27.02 3.52
N THR A 229 4.22 27.36 4.76
CA THR A 229 5.21 28.40 5.06
C THR A 229 6.65 27.95 4.74
N GLY A 230 6.93 26.65 4.83
CA GLY A 230 8.24 26.07 4.53
C GLY A 230 8.63 26.07 3.05
N LYS A 231 7.75 26.46 2.12
CA LYS A 231 7.99 26.51 0.66
C LYS A 231 8.72 25.29 0.10
N GLN A 232 8.29 24.10 0.52
CA GLN A 232 8.90 22.85 0.10
C GLN A 232 8.63 22.60 -1.38
N LYS A 233 9.54 21.88 -2.04
CA LYS A 233 9.30 21.41 -3.41
C LYS A 233 8.13 20.44 -3.42
N LYS A 234 7.28 20.57 -4.43
CA LYS A 234 6.02 19.84 -4.52
C LYS A 234 6.23 18.32 -4.53
N SER A 235 7.21 17.86 -5.30
CA SER A 235 7.63 16.46 -5.36
C SER A 235 8.13 15.93 -4.02
N GLU A 236 8.96 16.69 -3.31
CA GLU A 236 9.47 16.32 -1.98
C GLU A 236 8.37 16.32 -0.89
N TYR A 237 7.47 17.32 -0.94
CA TYR A 237 6.33 17.39 -0.04
C TYR A 237 5.48 16.11 -0.12
N PHE A 238 5.13 15.70 -1.33
CA PHE A 238 4.36 14.48 -1.52
C PHE A 238 5.16 13.21 -1.25
N GLN A 239 6.45 13.16 -1.60
CA GLN A 239 7.32 12.04 -1.24
C GLN A 239 7.28 11.81 0.27
N ARG A 240 7.50 12.84 1.09
CA ARG A 240 7.47 12.71 2.56
C ARG A 240 6.16 12.10 3.06
N ILE A 241 5.02 12.52 2.52
CA ILE A 241 3.71 12.04 2.97
C ILE A 241 3.51 10.58 2.59
N TYR A 242 3.72 10.24 1.32
CA TYR A 242 3.43 8.91 0.80
C TYR A 242 4.50 7.87 1.17
N SER A 243 5.71 8.31 1.54
CA SER A 243 6.73 7.46 2.14
C SER A 243 6.35 6.88 3.49
N ASN A 244 5.29 7.38 4.15
CA ASN A 244 4.72 6.72 5.34
C ASN A 244 4.01 5.41 4.99
N MET A 245 3.55 5.23 3.75
CA MET A 245 2.88 4.02 3.27
C MET A 245 3.79 3.16 2.39
N HIS A 246 4.51 3.79 1.46
CA HIS A 246 5.23 3.12 0.37
C HIS A 246 6.72 3.48 0.39
N ARG A 247 7.60 2.48 0.39
CA ARG A 247 9.06 2.64 0.51
C ARG A 247 9.69 3.18 -0.78
N GLY A 248 9.15 2.80 -1.93
CA GLY A 248 9.69 3.14 -3.26
C GLY A 248 9.26 4.49 -3.84
N ILE A 249 8.99 5.53 -3.04
CA ILE A 249 8.67 6.87 -3.61
C ILE A 249 9.96 7.64 -3.90
N VAL A 250 10.18 8.02 -5.15
CA VAL A 250 11.40 8.71 -5.62
C VAL A 250 11.04 10.10 -6.13
N SER A 251 11.54 11.14 -5.45
CA SER A 251 11.34 12.53 -5.84
C SER A 251 12.40 13.01 -6.84
N HIS A 252 11.95 13.66 -7.92
CA HIS A 252 12.78 14.37 -8.90
C HIS A 252 12.32 15.83 -8.96
N VAL A 253 13.10 16.73 -8.36
CA VAL A 253 12.85 18.19 -8.39
C VAL A 253 13.29 18.78 -9.72
N THR A 254 12.68 18.33 -10.81
CA THR A 254 12.98 18.78 -12.17
C THR A 254 11.73 18.75 -13.04
N TYR A 255 11.68 19.64 -14.03
CA TYR A 255 10.78 19.46 -15.16
C TYR A 255 11.40 18.44 -16.12
N VAL A 256 10.57 17.60 -16.73
CA VAL A 256 11.03 16.70 -17.79
C VAL A 256 11.31 17.52 -19.05
N ASN A 257 12.52 17.38 -19.60
CA ASN A 257 13.00 18.05 -20.80
C ASN A 257 13.99 17.14 -21.55
N GLU A 258 14.54 17.64 -22.67
CA GLU A 258 15.49 16.86 -23.50
C GLU A 258 16.72 16.37 -22.72
N ASP A 259 17.21 17.17 -21.76
CA ASP A 259 18.44 16.87 -21.01
C ASP A 259 18.26 15.70 -20.02
N ASN A 260 17.04 15.49 -19.52
CA ASN A 260 16.75 14.49 -18.49
C ASN A 260 15.70 13.44 -18.90
N ILE A 261 15.30 13.41 -20.17
CA ILE A 261 14.36 12.43 -20.71
C ILE A 261 14.85 10.98 -20.56
N SER A 262 16.14 10.77 -20.32
CA SER A 262 16.68 9.45 -20.01
C SER A 262 16.12 8.88 -18.70
N LEU A 263 15.73 9.73 -17.75
CA LEU A 263 15.17 9.32 -16.45
C LEU A 263 13.85 8.56 -16.58
N ILE A 264 13.14 8.71 -17.70
CA ILE A 264 11.87 8.03 -17.94
C ILE A 264 12.03 6.72 -18.74
N LYS A 265 13.22 6.39 -19.26
CA LYS A 265 13.44 5.21 -20.12
C LYS A 265 13.26 3.87 -19.42
N ASP A 266 13.58 3.81 -18.14
CA ASP A 266 13.51 2.57 -17.35
C ASP A 266 12.14 2.40 -16.67
N LEU A 267 11.19 3.29 -16.96
CA LEU A 267 9.84 3.22 -16.41
C LEU A 267 8.98 2.24 -17.21
N SER A 268 8.14 1.51 -16.49
CA SER A 268 7.18 0.57 -17.07
C SER A 268 5.89 1.26 -17.53
N PHE A 269 5.54 2.39 -16.92
CA PHE A 269 4.32 3.14 -17.22
C PHE A 269 4.47 4.61 -16.79
N VAL A 270 3.86 5.54 -17.53
CA VAL A 270 3.92 6.97 -17.20
C VAL A 270 2.54 7.64 -17.21
N PHE A 271 2.26 8.44 -16.19
CA PHE A 271 1.13 9.37 -16.15
C PHE A 271 1.63 10.79 -16.46
N ILE A 272 1.00 11.46 -17.41
CA ILE A 272 1.37 12.81 -17.87
C ILE A 272 0.30 13.79 -17.41
N CYS A 273 0.64 14.64 -16.43
CA CYS A 273 -0.26 15.59 -15.75
C CYS A 273 0.31 17.02 -15.85
N VAL A 274 0.72 17.43 -17.05
CA VAL A 274 1.34 18.74 -17.29
C VAL A 274 0.37 19.69 -17.97
N ASP A 275 0.44 20.98 -17.62
CA ASP A 275 -0.44 22.00 -18.19
C ASP A 275 0.11 22.56 -19.52
N LYS A 276 1.43 22.59 -19.70
CA LYS A 276 2.09 23.17 -20.88
C LYS A 276 2.06 22.21 -22.08
N ASN A 277 1.40 22.62 -23.16
CA ASN A 277 1.26 21.81 -24.37
C ASN A 277 2.61 21.44 -25.02
N SER A 278 3.53 22.39 -25.14
CA SER A 278 4.87 22.14 -25.73
C SER A 278 5.65 21.04 -24.98
N VAL A 279 5.63 21.09 -23.65
CA VAL A 279 6.26 20.08 -22.78
C VAL A 279 5.54 18.74 -22.93
N ARG A 280 4.21 18.75 -22.96
CA ARG A 280 3.40 17.54 -23.16
C ARG A 280 3.77 16.81 -24.45
N GLN A 281 3.83 17.53 -25.57
CA GLN A 281 4.11 16.94 -26.88
C GLN A 281 5.50 16.29 -26.94
N GLU A 282 6.51 16.94 -26.38
CA GLU A 282 7.85 16.36 -26.34
C GLU A 282 7.89 15.07 -25.51
N ILE A 283 7.25 15.05 -24.34
CA ILE A 283 7.15 13.84 -23.50
C ILE A 283 6.46 12.71 -24.26
N LEU A 284 5.31 12.98 -24.90
CA LEU A 284 4.54 12.00 -25.66
C LEU A 284 5.37 11.34 -26.75
N LYS A 285 6.06 12.16 -27.55
CA LYS A 285 6.93 11.70 -28.65
C LYS A 285 8.03 10.76 -28.14
N GLN A 286 8.64 11.08 -27.01
CA GLN A 286 9.71 10.27 -26.43
C GLN A 286 9.19 8.96 -25.84
N LEU A 287 8.03 8.97 -25.17
CA LEU A 287 7.40 7.76 -24.65
C LEU A 287 6.98 6.80 -25.76
N VAL A 288 6.42 7.31 -26.87
CA VAL A 288 6.12 6.51 -28.06
C VAL A 288 7.40 5.89 -28.62
N LYS A 289 8.48 6.68 -28.74
CA LYS A 289 9.78 6.19 -29.22
C LYS A 289 10.41 5.12 -28.31
N PHE A 290 10.20 5.20 -27.00
CA PHE A 290 10.69 4.21 -26.04
C PHE A 290 9.74 3.02 -25.87
N GLU A 291 8.61 3.02 -26.57
CA GLU A 291 7.56 1.99 -26.43
C GLU A 291 7.04 1.87 -24.99
N ILE A 292 7.03 2.98 -24.25
CA ILE A 292 6.54 3.02 -22.87
C ILE A 292 5.06 3.40 -22.90
N PRO A 293 4.15 2.57 -22.37
CA PRO A 293 2.74 2.91 -22.29
C PRO A 293 2.50 4.06 -21.30
N PHE A 294 1.53 4.92 -21.61
CA PHE A 294 1.24 6.09 -20.81
C PHE A 294 -0.23 6.51 -20.86
N ILE A 295 -0.62 7.37 -19.93
CA ILE A 295 -1.89 8.09 -19.94
C ILE A 295 -1.63 9.59 -19.79
N ASP A 296 -2.04 10.38 -20.78
CA ASP A 296 -2.20 11.83 -20.71
C ASP A 296 -3.55 12.17 -20.11
N VAL A 297 -3.57 13.10 -19.15
CA VAL A 297 -4.80 13.60 -18.54
C VAL A 297 -5.00 15.06 -18.87
N GLY A 298 -6.25 15.45 -19.06
CA GLY A 298 -6.62 16.85 -19.32
C GLY A 298 -7.86 17.26 -18.54
N LEU A 299 -7.87 18.49 -18.07
CA LEU A 299 -9.02 19.13 -17.42
C LEU A 299 -9.28 20.47 -18.14
N GLY A 300 -10.49 20.65 -18.65
CA GLY A 300 -10.94 21.91 -19.21
C GLY A 300 -12.18 22.38 -18.45
N VAL A 301 -12.09 23.54 -17.81
CA VAL A 301 -13.20 24.13 -17.02
C VAL A 301 -13.34 25.60 -17.38
N THR A 302 -14.57 26.03 -17.61
CA THR A 302 -14.91 27.39 -18.02
C THR A 302 -16.10 27.89 -17.23
N LEU A 303 -16.06 29.17 -16.84
CA LEU A 303 -17.19 29.88 -16.23
C LEU A 303 -18.14 30.38 -17.32
N VAL A 304 -19.41 29.99 -17.23
CA VAL A 304 -20.51 30.41 -18.11
C VAL A 304 -21.72 30.70 -17.23
N ASP A 305 -22.25 31.92 -17.32
CA ASP A 305 -23.45 32.35 -16.56
C ASP A 305 -23.36 32.04 -15.04
N ASP A 306 -22.24 32.40 -14.40
CA ASP A 306 -21.93 32.12 -12.99
C ASP A 306 -21.90 30.62 -12.60
N GLN A 307 -21.86 29.73 -13.59
CA GLN A 307 -21.76 28.29 -13.42
C GLN A 307 -20.51 27.74 -14.11
N LEU A 308 -19.99 26.61 -13.63
CA LEU A 308 -18.85 25.96 -14.25
C LEU A 308 -19.32 24.85 -15.18
N ILE A 309 -18.90 24.93 -16.44
CA ILE A 309 -18.94 23.81 -17.37
C ILE A 309 -17.53 23.23 -17.48
N GLY A 310 -17.43 21.95 -17.82
CA GLY A 310 -16.12 21.38 -18.03
C GLY A 310 -16.12 19.91 -18.43
N ILE A 311 -14.91 19.47 -18.76
CA ILE A 311 -14.61 18.14 -19.25
C ILE A 311 -13.29 17.67 -18.65
N VAL A 312 -13.27 16.42 -18.19
CA VAL A 312 -12.02 15.70 -17.91
C VAL A 312 -11.79 14.66 -18.98
N ARG A 313 -10.53 14.43 -19.35
CA ARG A 313 -10.15 13.41 -20.32
C ARG A 313 -8.93 12.62 -19.87
N ALA A 314 -8.93 11.33 -20.20
CA ALA A 314 -7.77 10.45 -20.13
C ALA A 314 -7.52 9.87 -21.53
N THR A 315 -6.35 10.14 -22.09
CA THR A 315 -5.90 9.67 -23.39
C THR A 315 -4.74 8.71 -23.19
N THR A 316 -4.91 7.46 -23.60
CA THR A 316 -3.92 6.39 -23.44
C THR A 316 -3.10 6.23 -24.70
N GLY A 317 -1.78 6.16 -24.57
CA GLY A 317 -0.88 5.71 -25.62
C GLY A 317 -0.26 4.37 -25.24
N THR A 318 -0.22 3.43 -26.18
CA THR A 318 0.49 2.15 -26.04
C THR A 318 1.38 1.90 -27.27
N PRO A 319 2.33 0.96 -27.21
CA PRO A 319 3.06 0.54 -28.40
C PRO A 319 2.12 0.04 -29.51
N GLN A 320 0.96 -0.51 -29.15
CA GLN A 320 -0.03 -1.04 -30.08
C GLN A 320 -1.02 0.01 -30.61
N LYS A 321 -1.26 1.10 -29.87
CA LYS A 321 -2.25 2.14 -30.22
C LYS A 321 -1.79 3.52 -29.77
N ASN A 322 -1.30 4.30 -30.73
CA ASN A 322 -0.81 5.66 -30.54
C ASN A 322 -1.10 6.61 -31.73
N ASP A 323 -1.75 6.12 -32.78
CA ASP A 323 -2.13 6.88 -33.99
C ASP A 323 -3.22 7.94 -33.73
N HIS A 324 -4.01 7.79 -32.68
CA HIS A 324 -5.06 8.74 -32.30
C HIS A 324 -4.53 9.94 -31.50
N LEU A 325 -3.30 9.88 -31.00
CA LEU A 325 -2.76 10.87 -30.06
C LEU A 325 -2.77 12.28 -30.63
N GLU A 326 -2.31 12.46 -31.87
CA GLU A 326 -2.29 13.76 -32.57
C GLU A 326 -3.69 14.39 -32.68
N LYS A 327 -4.73 13.56 -32.81
CA LYS A 327 -6.12 14.02 -32.90
C LYS A 327 -6.73 14.34 -31.54
N ARG A 328 -6.32 13.65 -30.48
CA ARG A 328 -6.93 13.78 -29.13
C ARG A 328 -6.20 14.77 -28.24
N ILE A 329 -4.92 15.02 -28.49
CA ILE A 329 -4.08 15.88 -27.70
C ILE A 329 -3.71 17.09 -28.56
N ALA A 330 -4.20 18.27 -28.19
CA ALA A 330 -3.98 19.50 -28.94
C ALA A 330 -2.48 19.74 -29.21
N GLN A 331 -2.14 19.99 -30.48
CA GLN A 331 -0.76 20.20 -30.94
C GLN A 331 -0.26 21.63 -30.70
N GLU A 332 -1.17 22.61 -30.63
CA GLU A 332 -0.83 24.02 -30.46
C GLU A 332 -1.56 24.62 -29.26
N ASP A 333 -0.89 25.54 -28.57
CA ASP A 333 -1.59 26.56 -27.78
C ASP A 333 -2.37 27.41 -28.79
N THR A 334 -3.63 27.04 -29.07
CA THR A 334 -4.55 27.91 -29.80
C THR A 334 -4.51 29.25 -29.10
N ASP A 335 -4.14 30.30 -29.86
CA ASP A 335 -3.82 31.66 -29.43
C ASP A 335 -4.14 31.91 -27.96
N GLN A 336 -3.10 32.23 -27.16
CA GLN A 336 -3.21 32.67 -25.78
C GLN A 336 -4.34 33.70 -25.64
N ASN A 337 -5.57 33.23 -25.48
CA ASN A 337 -6.63 34.04 -24.97
C ASN A 337 -6.15 34.24 -23.54
N GLU A 338 -5.70 35.45 -23.23
CA GLU A 338 -5.31 35.87 -21.88
C GLU A 338 -6.44 35.59 -20.85
N TYR A 339 -7.62 35.21 -21.34
CA TYR A 339 -8.82 34.79 -20.63
C TYR A 339 -9.00 33.26 -20.45
N VAL A 340 -8.10 32.39 -20.93
CA VAL A 340 -8.16 30.94 -20.62
C VAL A 340 -7.72 30.73 -19.18
N THR A 341 -8.70 30.74 -18.28
CA THR A 341 -8.48 30.45 -16.87
C THR A 341 -8.17 28.96 -16.70
N ASN A 342 -6.96 28.62 -16.23
CA ASN A 342 -6.58 27.26 -15.80
C ASN A 342 -7.28 26.92 -14.47
N ILE A 343 -8.62 26.81 -14.51
CA ILE A 343 -9.45 26.51 -13.36
C ILE A 343 -9.21 25.06 -12.97
N GLN A 344 -8.84 24.86 -11.71
CA GLN A 344 -8.53 23.56 -11.14
C GLN A 344 -9.38 23.35 -9.90
N ILE A 345 -10.15 22.27 -9.88
CA ILE A 345 -11.05 21.92 -8.77
C ILE A 345 -10.69 20.54 -8.25
N ALA A 346 -10.73 20.35 -6.93
CA ALA A 346 -10.28 19.13 -6.26
C ALA A 346 -11.01 17.88 -6.74
N ASP A 347 -12.34 17.91 -6.80
CA ASP A 347 -13.20 16.80 -7.21
C ASP A 347 -12.97 16.40 -8.68
N LEU A 348 -12.82 17.37 -9.57
CA LEU A 348 -12.53 17.12 -10.99
C LEU A 348 -11.13 16.56 -11.19
N ASN A 349 -10.14 17.06 -10.45
CA ASN A 349 -8.79 16.52 -10.45
C ASN A 349 -8.76 15.07 -9.93
N ALA A 350 -9.51 14.80 -8.86
CA ALA A 350 -9.65 13.45 -8.31
C ALA A 350 -10.36 12.51 -9.31
N LEU A 351 -11.44 12.96 -9.95
CA LEU A 351 -12.16 12.17 -10.95
C LEU A 351 -11.25 11.83 -12.15
N ASN A 352 -10.50 12.80 -12.65
CA ASN A 352 -9.56 12.58 -13.76
C ASN A 352 -8.47 11.56 -13.39
N ALA A 353 -7.93 11.68 -12.18
CA ALA A 353 -6.96 10.73 -11.63
C ALA A 353 -7.53 9.31 -11.51
N VAL A 354 -8.77 9.19 -11.02
CA VAL A 354 -9.48 7.91 -10.92
C VAL A 354 -9.68 7.28 -12.30
N MET A 355 -10.09 8.07 -13.30
CA MET A 355 -10.22 7.57 -14.68
C MET A 355 -8.89 7.03 -15.21
N ALA A 356 -7.79 7.79 -15.04
CA ALA A 356 -6.47 7.37 -15.46
C ALA A 356 -5.99 6.11 -14.74
N VAL A 357 -6.13 6.03 -13.42
CA VAL A 357 -5.70 4.88 -12.62
C VAL A 357 -6.54 3.63 -12.94
N ILE A 358 -7.85 3.78 -13.15
CA ILE A 358 -8.69 2.65 -13.60
C ILE A 358 -8.19 2.12 -14.94
N LYS A 359 -7.88 3.01 -15.90
CA LYS A 359 -7.37 2.59 -17.21
C LYS A 359 -5.99 1.92 -17.11
N TRP A 360 -5.07 2.43 -16.31
CA TRP A 360 -3.79 1.75 -16.04
C TRP A 360 -3.98 0.37 -15.40
N LYS A 361 -4.91 0.24 -14.45
CA LYS A 361 -5.25 -1.04 -13.82
C LYS A 361 -5.90 -2.02 -14.79
N LYS A 362 -6.70 -1.55 -15.74
CA LYS A 362 -7.21 -2.34 -16.87
C LYS A 362 -6.08 -2.86 -17.76
N LEU A 363 -5.13 -2.00 -18.16
CA LEU A 363 -3.97 -2.38 -18.96
C LEU A 363 -3.07 -3.40 -18.25
N THR A 364 -2.92 -3.28 -16.93
CA THR A 364 -2.19 -4.24 -16.08
C THR A 364 -2.98 -5.56 -15.87
N GLY A 365 -4.23 -5.63 -16.34
CA GLY A 365 -5.11 -6.78 -16.19
C GLY A 365 -5.67 -6.96 -14.78
N PHE A 366 -5.61 -5.94 -13.92
CA PHE A 366 -6.26 -5.96 -12.60
C PHE A 366 -7.78 -5.89 -12.73
N TYR A 367 -8.27 -4.99 -13.57
CA TYR A 367 -9.67 -4.95 -13.99
C TYR A 367 -9.83 -5.62 -15.36
N GLN A 368 -11.00 -6.21 -15.60
CA GLN A 368 -11.36 -6.65 -16.94
C GLN A 368 -11.54 -5.42 -17.84
N ASP A 369 -10.94 -5.45 -19.02
CA ASP A 369 -11.12 -4.45 -20.06
C ASP A 369 -11.75 -5.12 -21.27
N LEU A 370 -13.02 -4.83 -21.56
CA LEU A 370 -13.77 -5.42 -22.68
C LEU A 370 -13.84 -4.50 -23.90
N ILE A 371 -13.68 -3.20 -23.67
CA ILE A 371 -13.82 -2.17 -24.71
C ILE A 371 -12.45 -1.76 -25.24
N HIS A 372 -11.39 -1.91 -24.44
CA HIS A 372 -10.03 -1.55 -24.83
C HIS A 372 -9.93 -0.10 -25.34
N GLU A 373 -10.67 0.82 -24.69
CA GLU A 373 -10.70 2.23 -25.07
C GLU A 373 -9.34 2.91 -24.84
N HIS A 374 -8.89 3.75 -25.77
CA HIS A 374 -7.69 4.59 -25.58
C HIS A 374 -8.02 6.06 -25.37
N GLN A 375 -9.30 6.39 -25.35
CA GLN A 375 -9.80 7.70 -25.00
C GLN A 375 -11.03 7.55 -24.10
N SER A 376 -11.02 8.26 -22.97
CA SER A 376 -12.21 8.45 -22.14
C SER A 376 -12.37 9.92 -21.78
N SER A 377 -13.60 10.41 -21.78
CA SER A 377 -13.92 11.77 -21.32
C SER A 377 -15.21 11.81 -20.51
N TYR A 378 -15.25 12.66 -19.49
CA TYR A 378 -16.45 12.94 -18.72
C TYR A 378 -16.79 14.42 -18.80
N SER A 379 -17.99 14.74 -19.28
CA SER A 379 -18.52 16.10 -19.39
C SER A 379 -19.45 16.39 -18.20
N ILE A 380 -19.09 17.37 -17.38
CA ILE A 380 -19.73 17.65 -16.09
C ILE A 380 -21.16 18.14 -16.27
N ASN A 381 -21.35 19.08 -17.20
CA ASN A 381 -22.62 19.76 -17.43
C ASN A 381 -23.73 18.84 -17.96
N VAL A 382 -23.38 17.66 -18.47
CA VAL A 382 -24.33 16.66 -18.98
C VAL A 382 -24.19 15.29 -18.29
N GLY A 383 -23.24 15.13 -17.37
CA GLY A 383 -22.98 13.87 -16.66
C GLY A 383 -22.59 12.70 -17.58
N GLN A 384 -22.03 12.98 -18.76
CA GLN A 384 -21.82 11.96 -19.80
C GLN A 384 -20.38 11.44 -19.79
N LEU A 385 -20.22 10.12 -19.69
CA LEU A 385 -18.95 9.41 -19.91
C LEU A 385 -18.92 8.87 -21.35
N LEU A 386 -17.89 9.22 -22.11
CA LEU A 386 -17.67 8.78 -23.49
C LEU A 386 -16.33 8.04 -23.60
N ASN A 387 -16.35 6.91 -24.30
CA ASN A 387 -15.16 6.13 -24.63
C ASN A 387 -14.93 6.13 -26.15
N GLY A 388 -13.68 6.02 -26.58
CA GLY A 388 -13.31 5.97 -28.00
C GLY A 388 -11.91 5.42 -28.24
N ASP A 389 -11.53 5.41 -29.52
CA ASP A 389 -10.22 4.96 -30.01
C ASP A 389 -9.86 3.55 -29.52
N THR A 390 -10.73 2.59 -29.83
CA THR A 390 -10.52 1.17 -29.50
C THR A 390 -9.49 0.53 -30.43
N THR A 391 -8.94 -0.62 -30.02
CA THR A 391 -8.00 -1.44 -30.81
C THR A 391 -8.68 -2.41 -31.77
N ASP A 392 -10.01 -2.36 -31.87
CA ASP A 392 -10.85 -3.22 -32.72
C ASP A 392 -10.94 -2.76 -34.17
#